data_AF-A0A5N6E0R2-F1
#
_entry.id   AF-A0A5N6E0R2-F1
#
_cell.length_a   1.000
_cell.length_b   1.000
_cell.length_c   1.000
_cell.angle_alpha   90.00
_cell.angle_beta   90.00
_cell.angle_gamma   90.00
#
_symmetry.space_group_name_H-M   'P 1'
#
loop_
_entity.id
_entity.type
_entity.pdbx_description
1 polymer ?
#
loop_
_entity_poly.entity_id
_entity_poly.type
_entity_poly.pdbx_seq_one_letter_code
_entity_poly.pdbx_strand_id
1 'polypeptide(L)'
;MLPLLFLAVFLAPGVMANVVAGKWQALFFYQLYRIDVEAHGLANSRMAPGCAKAGVVCDMKAFMKEVSIVKKVRERDANGVVIQPINIVDDPDWDKVNWARIGEGANLETVGTEFDKVGFKGRMNNGRIFKDWNQKDSFETVMSEAEDIATKAIAKLKADGREPADDRFNKMTAALKTHGDARRYDQAQKITKEFEKKMSEGGFSAAYTDPIERPPVPGYRKIDADQTIRDNTGRVGFDKVEQTVRDYVTKFNSAGQSLSHFEAIVKTQGMHDHLAEACRNI
;
A
#
# COMPACT_ATOMS: atom_id res chain seq x y z
N MET A 1 2.68 23.25 -19.41
CA MET A 1 1.89 23.19 -18.16
C MET A 1 0.57 22.49 -18.43
N LEU A 2 0.56 21.16 -18.42
CA LEU A 2 -0.63 20.28 -18.42
C LEU A 2 -0.07 18.87 -18.19
N PRO A 3 -0.03 18.38 -16.94
CA PRO A 3 -0.91 17.27 -16.57
C PRO A 3 -1.21 17.26 -15.06
N LEU A 4 -1.99 18.22 -14.56
CA LEU A 4 -2.45 18.24 -13.16
C LEU A 4 -3.95 17.94 -13.02
N LEU A 5 -4.63 17.62 -14.12
CA LEU A 5 -6.10 17.58 -14.17
C LEU A 5 -6.74 16.18 -14.05
N PHE A 6 -5.96 15.11 -13.84
CA PHE A 6 -6.50 13.73 -13.75
C PHE A 6 -6.30 13.03 -12.40
N LEU A 7 -5.91 13.76 -11.35
CA LEU A 7 -5.61 13.22 -10.02
C LEU A 7 -6.65 13.54 -8.95
N ALA A 8 -7.88 13.87 -9.35
CA ALA A 8 -9.02 13.70 -8.45
C ALA A 8 -9.53 12.27 -8.59
N VAL A 9 -10.30 11.81 -7.61
CA VAL A 9 -11.01 10.52 -7.60
C VAL A 9 -10.15 9.37 -7.05
N PHE A 10 -10.33 9.02 -5.79
CA PHE A 10 -11.27 8.02 -5.30
C PHE A 10 -11.38 8.24 -3.79
N LEU A 11 -12.50 7.91 -3.16
CA LEU A 11 -12.76 8.20 -1.76
C LEU A 11 -13.63 7.14 -1.00
N ALA A 12 -13.08 6.33 -0.05
CA ALA A 12 -13.78 5.44 0.94
C ALA A 12 -12.84 4.82 2.07
N PRO A 13 -13.33 4.10 3.13
CA PRO A 13 -12.74 3.81 4.48
C PRO A 13 -11.33 3.18 4.66
N GLY A 14 -10.53 3.72 5.60
CA GLY A 14 -9.14 3.37 5.89
C GLY A 14 -8.80 2.01 6.55
N VAL A 15 -9.75 1.12 6.87
CA VAL A 15 -9.43 -0.17 7.53
C VAL A 15 -8.99 -1.25 6.54
N MET A 16 -9.52 -1.28 5.31
CA MET A 16 -9.04 -2.22 4.27
C MET A 16 -7.81 -1.69 3.50
N ALA A 17 -7.46 -0.41 3.69
CA ALA A 17 -6.32 0.26 3.06
C ALA A 17 -4.99 -0.47 3.24
N ASN A 18 -4.84 -1.10 4.41
CA ASN A 18 -3.58 -1.71 4.83
C ASN A 18 -3.44 -3.17 4.37
N VAL A 19 -4.53 -3.84 3.98
CA VAL A 19 -4.48 -5.28 3.63
C VAL A 19 -3.85 -5.47 2.26
N VAL A 20 -4.29 -4.73 1.24
CA VAL A 20 -3.74 -4.86 -0.11
C VAL A 20 -2.41 -4.10 -0.25
N ALA A 21 -2.29 -2.94 0.40
CA ALA A 21 -1.12 -2.08 0.26
C ALA A 21 0.03 -2.43 1.22
N GLY A 22 -0.26 -3.04 2.38
CA GLY A 22 0.69 -3.21 3.47
C GLY A 22 1.94 -4.02 3.10
N LYS A 23 1.81 -5.02 2.23
CA LYS A 23 2.96 -5.80 1.73
C LYS A 23 3.96 -4.95 0.94
N TRP A 24 3.47 -3.99 0.17
CA TRP A 24 4.31 -3.08 -0.60
C TRP A 24 4.97 -2.02 0.28
N GLN A 25 4.27 -1.58 1.34
CA GLN A 25 4.86 -0.72 2.36
C GLN A 25 5.99 -1.43 3.12
N ALA A 26 5.79 -2.70 3.49
CA ALA A 26 6.82 -3.50 4.14
C ALA A 26 8.04 -3.73 3.24
N LEU A 27 7.81 -4.03 1.95
CA LEU A 27 8.89 -4.15 0.97
C LEU A 27 9.65 -2.83 0.80
N PHE A 28 8.93 -1.70 0.73
CA PHE A 28 9.53 -0.37 0.70
C PHE A 28 10.45 -0.14 1.92
N PHE A 29 9.98 -0.44 3.14
CA PHE A 29 10.80 -0.31 4.35
C PHE A 29 12.00 -1.25 4.39
N TYR A 30 11.87 -2.46 3.86
CA TYR A 30 13.01 -3.38 3.76
C TYR A 30 14.10 -2.81 2.85
N GLN A 31 13.74 -2.30 1.66
CA GLN A 31 14.71 -1.70 0.74
C GLN A 31 15.34 -0.43 1.34
N LEU A 32 14.54 0.39 2.03
CA LEU A 32 15.05 1.57 2.72
C LEU A 32 16.03 1.20 3.84
N TYR A 33 15.72 0.17 4.65
CA TYR A 33 16.64 -0.35 5.66
C TYR A 33 17.98 -0.77 5.05
N ARG A 34 17.95 -1.46 3.91
CA ARG A 34 19.18 -1.89 3.22
C ARG A 34 20.01 -0.70 2.72
N ILE A 35 19.36 0.34 2.19
CA ILE A 35 20.03 1.58 1.77
C ILE A 35 20.62 2.32 2.98
N ASP A 36 19.89 2.41 4.09
CA ASP A 36 20.34 3.08 5.31
C ASP A 36 21.54 2.37 5.94
N VAL A 37 21.50 1.04 6.03
CA VAL A 37 22.65 0.20 6.45
C VAL A 37 23.83 0.37 5.52
N GLU A 38 23.60 0.48 4.21
CA GLU A 38 24.66 0.68 3.23
C GLU A 38 25.35 2.05 3.37
N ALA A 39 24.57 3.08 3.67
CA ALA A 39 25.01 4.46 3.82
C ALA A 39 25.72 4.72 5.16
N HIS A 40 25.18 4.19 6.25
CA HIS A 40 25.58 4.54 7.62
C HIS A 40 26.21 3.38 8.40
N GLY A 41 26.12 2.16 7.89
CA GLY A 41 26.52 0.94 8.60
C GLY A 41 25.44 0.45 9.57
N LEU A 42 25.45 -0.85 9.88
CA LEU A 42 24.41 -1.49 10.70
C LEU A 42 24.21 -0.83 12.08
N ALA A 43 25.30 -0.46 12.77
CA ALA A 43 25.23 0.14 14.10
C ALA A 43 24.59 1.54 14.12
N ASN A 44 24.69 2.28 13.02
CA ASN A 44 24.16 3.63 12.89
C ASN A 44 22.85 3.70 12.09
N SER A 45 22.36 2.57 11.59
CA SER A 45 21.06 2.46 10.93
C SER A 45 19.97 3.03 11.85
N ARG A 46 19.17 3.92 11.29
CA ARG A 46 17.94 4.44 11.91
C ARG A 46 16.78 3.48 11.73
N MET A 47 16.94 2.45 10.91
CA MET A 47 15.93 1.43 10.69
C MET A 47 16.26 0.09 11.35
N ALA A 48 15.20 -0.62 11.76
CA ALA A 48 15.22 -1.95 12.37
C ALA A 48 16.28 -2.10 13.48
N PRO A 49 16.19 -1.35 14.59
CA PRO A 49 17.17 -1.40 15.67
C PRO A 49 17.35 -2.80 16.27
N GLY A 50 16.36 -3.69 16.16
CA GLY A 50 16.50 -5.10 16.55
C GLY A 50 17.54 -5.86 15.73
N CYS A 51 17.64 -5.58 14.43
CA CYS A 51 18.67 -6.16 13.56
C CYS A 51 20.06 -5.69 13.97
N ALA A 52 20.22 -4.40 14.27
CA ALA A 52 21.48 -3.85 14.75
C ALA A 52 21.90 -4.47 16.11
N LYS A 53 20.95 -4.66 17.04
CA LYS A 53 21.20 -5.34 18.32
C LYS A 53 21.64 -6.79 18.16
N ALA A 54 21.14 -7.49 17.15
CA ALA A 54 21.55 -8.85 16.82
C ALA A 54 22.94 -8.91 16.16
N GLY A 55 23.53 -7.77 15.78
CA GLY A 55 24.86 -7.70 15.17
C GLY A 55 24.92 -8.20 13.73
N VAL A 56 23.77 -8.45 13.10
CA VAL A 56 23.67 -9.00 11.74
C VAL A 56 22.75 -8.12 10.88
N VAL A 57 23.14 -7.93 9.61
CA VAL A 57 22.26 -7.29 8.63
C VAL A 57 21.10 -8.25 8.38
N CYS A 58 19.87 -7.83 8.68
CA CYS A 58 18.71 -8.66 8.47
C CYS A 58 18.50 -8.93 6.97
N ASP A 59 18.30 -10.20 6.63
CA ASP A 59 17.63 -10.57 5.41
C ASP A 59 16.13 -10.21 5.50
N MET A 60 15.39 -10.38 4.41
CA MET A 60 13.97 -10.03 4.39
C MET A 60 13.16 -10.82 5.44
N LYS A 61 13.51 -12.09 5.68
CA LYS A 61 12.82 -12.93 6.66
C LYS A 61 12.98 -12.38 8.08
N ALA A 62 14.22 -12.12 8.48
CA ALA A 62 14.56 -11.58 9.79
C ALA A 62 13.96 -10.19 9.97
N PHE A 63 14.04 -9.33 8.94
CA PHE A 63 13.44 -8.02 8.94
C PHE A 63 11.93 -8.09 9.16
N MET A 64 11.21 -8.92 8.39
CA MET A 64 9.76 -9.05 8.52
C MET A 64 9.35 -9.59 9.88
N LYS A 65 10.07 -10.58 10.44
CA LYS A 65 9.82 -11.10 11.78
C LYS A 65 10.07 -10.06 12.87
N GLU A 66 11.06 -9.19 12.70
CA GLU A 66 11.37 -8.10 13.64
C GLU A 66 10.26 -7.05 13.65
N VAL A 67 9.91 -6.51 12.48
CA VAL A 67 9.07 -5.30 12.39
C VAL A 67 7.57 -5.60 12.43
N SER A 68 7.15 -6.83 12.14
CA SER A 68 5.72 -7.18 12.05
C SER A 68 5.09 -7.43 13.42
N ILE A 69 3.82 -7.06 13.55
CA ILE A 69 3.00 -7.44 14.71
C ILE A 69 2.35 -8.79 14.40
N VAL A 70 2.82 -9.83 15.08
CA VAL A 70 2.25 -11.18 15.02
C VAL A 70 1.21 -11.35 16.12
N LYS A 71 0.00 -11.82 15.77
CA LYS A 71 -1.06 -12.14 16.73
C LYS A 71 -1.35 -13.64 16.71
N LYS A 72 -1.64 -14.22 17.88
CA LYS A 72 -2.19 -15.57 17.98
C LYS A 72 -3.69 -15.55 17.67
N VAL A 73 -4.11 -16.31 16.66
CA VAL A 73 -5.51 -16.39 16.21
C VAL A 73 -5.96 -17.83 16.05
N ARG A 74 -7.27 -18.07 16.11
CA ARG A 74 -7.84 -19.37 15.75
C ARG A 74 -7.73 -19.57 14.24
N GLU A 75 -7.28 -20.75 13.83
CA GLU A 75 -7.19 -21.13 12.44
C GLU A 75 -8.58 -21.15 11.79
N ARG A 76 -8.66 -20.61 10.57
CA ARG A 76 -9.90 -20.50 9.79
C ARG A 76 -9.72 -21.10 8.41
N ASP A 77 -10.78 -21.69 7.89
CA ASP A 77 -10.85 -22.17 6.52
C ASP A 77 -10.98 -21.00 5.51
N ALA A 78 -11.06 -21.33 4.22
CA ALA A 78 -11.20 -20.35 3.14
C ALA A 78 -12.47 -19.48 3.25
N ASN A 79 -13.49 -19.94 3.98
CA ASN A 79 -14.75 -19.22 4.20
C ASN A 79 -14.72 -18.38 5.48
N GLY A 80 -13.60 -18.38 6.22
CA GLY A 80 -13.45 -17.68 7.48
C GLY A 80 -14.07 -18.42 8.67
N VAL A 81 -14.46 -19.68 8.53
CA VAL A 81 -15.01 -20.52 9.60
C VAL A 81 -13.87 -21.13 10.41
N VAL A 82 -13.99 -21.18 11.73
CA VAL A 82 -12.96 -21.78 12.61
C VAL A 82 -12.86 -23.28 12.33
N ILE A 83 -11.65 -23.76 12.04
CA ILE A 83 -11.38 -25.18 11.80
C ILE A 83 -11.45 -25.93 13.15
N GLN A 84 -12.08 -27.11 13.14
CA GLN A 84 -12.12 -28.04 14.27
C GLN A 84 -11.21 -29.24 14.00
N PRO A 85 -10.41 -29.70 14.98
CA PRO A 85 -10.25 -29.16 16.34
C PRO A 85 -9.60 -27.78 16.35
N ILE A 86 -9.87 -26.97 17.39
CA ILE A 86 -9.35 -25.60 17.51
C ILE A 86 -7.82 -25.62 17.50
N ASN A 87 -7.24 -25.03 16.46
CA ASN A 87 -5.81 -24.77 16.35
C ASN A 87 -5.52 -23.27 16.50
N ILE A 88 -4.44 -22.92 17.20
CA ILE A 88 -3.99 -21.52 17.39
C ILE A 88 -2.72 -21.30 16.58
N VAL A 89 -2.79 -20.38 15.62
CA VAL A 89 -1.70 -20.08 14.67
C VAL A 89 -1.29 -18.61 14.76
N ASP A 90 -0.12 -18.31 14.21
CA ASP A 90 0.36 -16.93 14.05
C ASP A 90 -0.30 -16.23 12.85
N ASP A 91 -0.69 -14.96 13.02
CA ASP A 91 -1.20 -14.06 11.96
C ASP A 91 -0.32 -12.80 11.92
N PRO A 92 0.56 -12.64 10.92
CA PRO A 92 0.87 -13.59 9.83
C PRO A 92 1.77 -14.76 10.29
N ASP A 93 1.65 -15.91 9.63
CA ASP A 93 2.52 -17.08 9.82
C ASP A 93 3.71 -17.02 8.84
N TRP A 94 4.80 -16.39 9.27
CA TRP A 94 5.99 -16.18 8.45
C TRP A 94 6.73 -17.47 8.06
N ASP A 95 6.43 -18.61 8.67
CA ASP A 95 7.08 -19.87 8.31
C ASP A 95 6.43 -20.54 7.09
N LYS A 96 5.25 -20.08 6.66
CA LYS A 96 4.59 -20.48 5.41
C LYS A 96 5.11 -19.76 4.15
N VAL A 97 5.93 -18.73 4.31
CA VAL A 97 6.51 -17.97 3.20
C VAL A 97 7.70 -18.73 2.60
N ASN A 98 7.75 -18.85 1.27
CA ASN A 98 8.93 -19.37 0.59
C ASN A 98 10.00 -18.27 0.42
N TRP A 99 10.78 -18.05 1.49
CA TRP A 99 11.81 -17.00 1.54
C TRP A 99 12.90 -17.14 0.46
N ALA A 100 13.16 -18.36 -0.03
CA ALA A 100 14.12 -18.58 -1.11
C ALA A 100 13.68 -17.95 -2.45
N ARG A 101 12.36 -17.72 -2.64
CA ARG A 101 11.81 -17.10 -3.85
C ARG A 101 11.69 -15.58 -3.77
N ILE A 102 11.74 -15.00 -2.57
CA ILE A 102 11.47 -13.57 -2.35
C ILE A 102 12.68 -12.80 -1.78
N GLY A 103 13.89 -13.32 -2.01
CA GLY A 103 15.13 -12.63 -1.66
C GLY A 103 15.34 -11.31 -2.42
N GLU A 104 16.53 -10.73 -2.30
CA GLU A 104 16.86 -9.37 -2.78
C GLU A 104 16.65 -9.13 -4.28
N GLY A 105 16.62 -10.18 -5.11
CA GLY A 105 16.38 -10.10 -6.56
C GLY A 105 14.95 -10.37 -7.00
N ALA A 106 14.02 -10.64 -6.09
CA ALA A 106 12.67 -11.05 -6.45
C ALA A 106 11.85 -9.90 -7.07
N ASN A 107 11.06 -10.23 -8.09
CA ASN A 107 10.11 -9.29 -8.67
C ASN A 107 8.92 -9.04 -7.73
N LEU A 108 8.24 -7.91 -7.94
CA LEU A 108 7.13 -7.48 -7.10
C LEU A 108 6.00 -8.52 -7.06
N GLU A 109 5.66 -9.14 -8.19
CA GLU A 109 4.60 -10.15 -8.27
C GLU A 109 4.86 -11.37 -7.38
N THR A 110 6.10 -11.86 -7.35
CA THR A 110 6.49 -13.01 -6.52
C THR A 110 6.40 -12.65 -5.04
N VAL A 111 6.91 -11.46 -4.65
CA VAL A 111 6.79 -10.96 -3.28
C VAL A 111 5.32 -10.82 -2.89
N GLY A 112 4.50 -10.23 -3.77
CA GLY A 112 3.07 -10.05 -3.57
C GLY A 112 2.35 -11.38 -3.31
N THR A 113 2.64 -12.39 -4.14
CA THR A 113 2.05 -13.73 -4.04
C THR A 113 2.41 -14.43 -2.73
N GLU A 114 3.69 -14.40 -2.32
CA GLU A 114 4.10 -15.07 -1.07
C GLU A 114 3.53 -14.38 0.18
N PHE A 115 3.39 -13.05 0.16
CA PHE A 115 2.75 -12.30 1.25
C PHE A 115 1.24 -12.56 1.34
N ASP A 116 0.57 -12.76 0.21
CA ASP A 116 -0.86 -13.08 0.17
C ASP A 116 -1.16 -14.47 0.77
N LYS A 117 -0.25 -15.45 0.61
CA LYS A 117 -0.38 -16.79 1.23
C LYS A 117 -0.51 -16.75 2.74
N VAL A 118 0.12 -15.76 3.38
CA VAL A 118 0.11 -15.61 4.85
C VAL A 118 -0.88 -14.56 5.32
N GLY A 119 -1.69 -14.03 4.39
CA GLY A 119 -2.74 -13.06 4.67
C GLY A 119 -2.21 -11.79 5.32
N PHE A 120 -0.98 -11.36 5.01
CA PHE A 120 -0.34 -10.22 5.67
C PHE A 120 -1.18 -8.93 5.51
N LYS A 121 -1.46 -8.27 6.64
CA LYS A 121 -2.38 -7.11 6.70
C LYS A 121 -1.68 -5.77 6.92
N GLY A 122 -0.36 -5.70 6.66
CA GLY A 122 0.43 -4.48 6.88
C GLY A 122 0.58 -4.06 8.34
N ARG A 123 0.41 -5.00 9.28
CA ARG A 123 0.54 -4.71 10.72
C ARG A 123 2.01 -4.73 11.10
N MET A 124 2.60 -3.54 11.22
CA MET A 124 3.99 -3.35 11.63
C MET A 124 4.06 -2.46 12.87
N ASN A 125 5.15 -2.58 13.63
CA ASN A 125 5.40 -1.78 14.82
C ASN A 125 6.40 -0.67 14.49
N ASN A 126 5.95 0.59 14.52
CA ASN A 126 6.80 1.73 14.18
C ASN A 126 8.04 1.85 15.07
N GLY A 127 7.94 1.53 16.37
CA GLY A 127 9.10 1.50 17.27
C GLY A 127 10.08 0.35 17.03
N ARG A 128 9.70 -0.64 16.22
CA ARG A 128 10.62 -1.66 15.69
C ARG A 128 11.10 -1.35 14.27
N ILE A 129 10.39 -0.52 13.52
CA ILE A 129 10.83 -0.05 12.21
C ILE A 129 11.86 1.06 12.36
N PHE A 130 11.58 2.08 13.18
CA PHE A 130 12.39 3.28 13.33
C PHE A 130 13.01 3.34 14.72
N LYS A 131 14.32 3.60 14.77
CA LYS A 131 15.06 3.84 16.00
C LYS A 131 14.52 5.11 16.68
N ASP A 132 14.35 5.03 18.01
CA ASP A 132 13.90 6.14 18.85
C ASP A 132 12.53 6.75 18.45
N TRP A 133 11.65 5.94 17.84
CA TRP A 133 10.30 6.37 17.46
C TRP A 133 9.50 6.89 18.66
N ASN A 134 9.16 8.17 18.62
CA ASN A 134 8.38 8.88 19.65
C ASN A 134 7.25 9.73 19.05
N GLN A 135 7.00 9.60 17.74
CA GLN A 135 5.98 10.37 17.03
C GLN A 135 4.61 9.69 17.14
N LYS A 136 3.56 10.43 16.78
CA LYS A 136 2.20 9.87 16.64
C LYS A 136 2.19 8.79 15.57
N ASP A 137 1.56 7.65 15.84
CA ASP A 137 1.36 6.60 14.83
C ASP A 137 0.31 7.02 13.79
N SER A 138 0.77 7.65 12.71
CA SER A 138 -0.04 7.98 11.53
C SER A 138 0.71 7.64 10.24
N PHE A 139 -0.02 7.53 9.13
CA PHE A 139 0.61 7.30 7.84
C PHE A 139 1.57 8.44 7.47
N GLU A 140 1.16 9.68 7.74
CA GLU A 140 1.93 10.88 7.43
C GLU A 140 3.27 10.92 8.18
N THR A 141 3.27 10.71 9.50
CA THR A 141 4.50 10.72 10.30
C THR A 141 5.43 9.58 9.89
N VAL A 142 4.87 8.38 9.66
CA VAL A 142 5.62 7.20 9.22
C VAL A 142 6.29 7.44 7.86
N MET A 143 5.55 7.96 6.88
CA MET A 143 6.13 8.21 5.56
C MET A 143 7.10 9.38 5.57
N SER A 144 6.90 10.39 6.41
CA SER A 144 7.82 11.53 6.53
C SER A 144 9.15 11.12 7.18
N GLU A 145 9.12 10.26 8.21
CA GLU A 145 10.34 9.68 8.79
C GLU A 145 11.08 8.82 7.76
N ALA A 146 10.35 8.00 6.99
CA ALA A 146 10.95 7.18 5.94
C ALA A 146 11.58 8.04 4.82
N GLU A 147 10.93 9.14 4.44
CA GLU A 147 11.44 10.10 3.47
C GLU A 147 12.71 10.81 3.95
N ASP A 148 12.76 11.22 5.22
CA ASP A 148 13.94 11.82 5.84
C ASP A 148 15.12 10.83 5.88
N ILE A 149 14.88 9.58 6.27
CA ILE A 149 15.90 8.52 6.26
C ILE A 149 16.41 8.29 4.84
N ALA A 150 15.51 8.14 3.87
CA ALA A 150 15.87 7.90 2.46
C ALA A 150 16.75 9.03 1.92
N THR A 151 16.33 10.28 2.12
CA THR A 151 17.03 11.46 1.64
C THR A 151 18.43 11.56 2.24
N LYS A 152 18.56 11.34 3.56
CA LYS A 152 19.86 11.38 4.25
C LYS A 152 20.78 10.24 3.84
N ALA A 153 20.27 9.03 3.69
CA ALA A 153 21.06 7.87 3.26
C ALA A 153 21.58 8.05 1.82
N ILE A 154 20.74 8.52 0.90
CA ILE A 154 21.13 8.83 -0.49
C ILE A 154 22.19 9.94 -0.51
N ALA A 155 21.97 11.03 0.24
CA ALA A 155 22.94 12.13 0.33
C ALA A 155 24.29 11.66 0.89
N LYS A 156 24.29 10.76 1.88
CA LYS A 156 25.51 10.17 2.45
C LYS A 156 26.26 9.30 1.44
N LEU A 157 25.56 8.40 0.75
CA LEU A 157 26.18 7.57 -0.29
C LEU A 157 26.81 8.42 -1.37
N LYS A 158 26.09 9.46 -1.83
CA LYS A 158 26.60 10.42 -2.82
C LYS A 158 27.86 11.14 -2.31
N ALA A 159 27.86 11.60 -1.06
CA ALA A 159 29.03 12.26 -0.46
C ALA A 159 30.24 11.33 -0.37
N ASP A 160 30.02 10.01 -0.27
CA ASP A 160 31.07 8.98 -0.30
C ASP A 160 31.47 8.56 -1.72
N GLY A 161 30.89 9.15 -2.78
CA GLY A 161 31.12 8.76 -4.17
C GLY A 161 30.52 7.39 -4.52
N ARG A 162 29.46 6.98 -3.84
CA ARG A 162 28.77 5.70 -4.00
C ARG A 162 27.31 5.91 -4.42
N GLU A 163 26.76 4.90 -5.07
CA GLU A 163 25.34 4.79 -5.38
C GLU A 163 24.74 3.61 -4.59
N PRO A 164 23.42 3.60 -4.34
CA PRO A 164 22.74 2.44 -3.76
C PRO A 164 23.00 1.16 -4.58
N ALA A 165 23.50 0.11 -3.93
CA ALA A 165 23.83 -1.14 -4.60
C ALA A 165 22.59 -1.90 -5.11
N ASP A 166 22.81 -2.87 -6.00
CA ASP A 166 21.86 -3.93 -6.40
C ASP A 166 20.46 -3.45 -6.84
N ASP A 167 20.39 -2.28 -7.50
CA ASP A 167 19.13 -1.68 -7.96
C ASP A 167 18.15 -1.34 -6.81
N ARG A 168 18.65 -1.24 -5.57
CA ARG A 168 17.83 -1.06 -4.36
C ARG A 168 16.98 0.19 -4.40
N PHE A 169 17.49 1.29 -4.97
CA PHE A 169 16.72 2.52 -5.12
C PHE A 169 15.50 2.32 -6.03
N ASN A 170 15.67 1.69 -7.19
CA ASN A 170 14.56 1.40 -8.09
C ASN A 170 13.57 0.40 -7.48
N LYS A 171 14.05 -0.61 -6.76
CA LYS A 171 13.18 -1.53 -6.01
C LYS A 171 12.38 -0.81 -4.92
N MET A 172 13.01 0.11 -4.19
CA MET A 172 12.37 0.94 -3.16
C MET A 172 11.27 1.82 -3.79
N THR A 173 11.58 2.55 -4.85
CA THR A 173 10.61 3.43 -5.52
C THR A 173 9.50 2.65 -6.24
N ALA A 174 9.81 1.48 -6.81
CA ALA A 174 8.81 0.58 -7.39
C ALA A 174 7.86 0.03 -6.33
N ALA A 175 8.36 -0.36 -5.15
CA ALA A 175 7.52 -0.79 -4.03
C ALA A 175 6.63 0.37 -3.52
N LEU A 176 7.18 1.58 -3.40
CA LEU A 176 6.43 2.78 -3.01
C LEU A 176 5.32 3.11 -4.02
N LYS A 177 5.62 3.07 -5.32
CA LYS A 177 4.64 3.27 -6.39
C LYS A 177 3.53 2.22 -6.34
N THR A 178 3.90 0.95 -6.19
CA THR A 178 2.97 -0.18 -6.12
C THR A 178 2.08 -0.10 -4.87
N HIS A 179 2.63 0.37 -3.74
CA HIS A 179 1.85 0.70 -2.55
C HIS A 179 0.77 1.75 -2.85
N GLY A 180 1.12 2.83 -3.57
CA GLY A 180 0.16 3.84 -4.02
C GLY A 180 -0.91 3.26 -4.95
N ASP A 181 -0.53 2.42 -5.91
CA ASP A 181 -1.46 1.76 -6.83
C ASP A 181 -2.40 0.78 -6.11
N ALA A 182 -1.91 0.04 -5.10
CA ALA A 182 -2.70 -0.84 -4.26
C ALA A 182 -3.76 -0.07 -3.44
N ARG A 183 -3.40 1.12 -2.93
CA ARG A 183 -4.37 2.00 -2.26
C ARG A 183 -5.44 2.50 -3.21
N ARG A 184 -5.10 2.84 -4.45
CA ARG A 184 -6.07 3.23 -5.49
C ARG A 184 -7.03 2.08 -5.79
N TYR A 185 -6.50 0.88 -5.97
CA TYR A 185 -7.30 -0.32 -6.22
C TYR A 185 -8.31 -0.58 -5.08
N ASP A 186 -7.84 -0.66 -3.84
CA ASP A 186 -8.71 -0.95 -2.67
C ASP A 186 -9.83 0.10 -2.54
N GLN A 187 -9.50 1.36 -2.82
CA GLN A 187 -10.46 2.45 -2.78
C GLN A 187 -11.49 2.38 -3.92
N ALA A 188 -11.04 2.12 -5.15
CA ALA A 188 -11.92 1.94 -6.30
C ALA A 188 -12.89 0.76 -6.09
N GLN A 189 -12.40 -0.36 -5.54
CA GLN A 189 -13.22 -1.53 -5.22
C GLN A 189 -14.34 -1.22 -4.21
N LYS A 190 -14.05 -0.43 -3.17
CA LYS A 190 -15.10 -0.05 -2.20
C LYS A 190 -16.18 0.81 -2.83
N ILE A 191 -15.78 1.84 -3.57
CA ILE A 191 -16.70 2.80 -4.18
C ILE A 191 -17.58 2.13 -5.22
N THR A 192 -16.98 1.30 -6.07
CA THR A 192 -17.71 0.58 -7.11
C THR A 192 -18.72 -0.40 -6.49
N LYS A 193 -18.35 -1.11 -5.42
CA LYS A 193 -19.27 -2.01 -4.68
C LYS A 193 -20.39 -1.27 -3.96
N GLU A 194 -20.09 -0.16 -3.30
CA GLU A 194 -21.11 0.66 -2.63
C GLU A 194 -22.10 1.26 -3.65
N PHE A 195 -21.59 1.73 -4.79
CA PHE A 195 -22.42 2.20 -5.89
C PHE A 195 -23.28 1.10 -6.48
N GLU A 196 -22.70 -0.07 -6.77
CA GLU A 196 -23.42 -1.24 -7.30
C GLU A 196 -24.57 -1.62 -6.38
N LYS A 197 -24.29 -1.72 -5.08
CA LYS A 197 -25.28 -2.03 -4.05
C LYS A 197 -26.42 -1.01 -4.09
N LYS A 198 -26.10 0.29 -4.07
CA LYS A 198 -27.10 1.36 -4.10
C LYS A 198 -27.97 1.34 -5.36
N MET A 199 -27.37 1.06 -6.52
CA MET A 199 -28.12 0.93 -7.78
C MET A 199 -29.03 -0.29 -7.76
N SER A 200 -28.51 -1.44 -7.32
CA SER A 200 -29.25 -2.70 -7.26
C SER A 200 -30.43 -2.66 -6.27
N GLU A 201 -30.28 -1.99 -5.12
CA GLU A 201 -31.36 -1.79 -4.14
C GLU A 201 -32.50 -0.92 -4.72
N GLY A 202 -32.18 -0.03 -5.66
CA GLY A 202 -33.15 0.73 -6.45
C GLY A 202 -33.71 -0.03 -7.66
N GLY A 203 -33.24 -1.24 -7.93
CA GLY A 203 -33.59 -2.02 -9.12
C GLY A 203 -32.91 -1.55 -10.41
N PHE A 204 -31.89 -0.71 -10.33
CA PHE A 204 -31.16 -0.13 -11.45
C PHE A 204 -29.83 -0.84 -11.72
N SER A 205 -29.35 -0.78 -12.96
CA SER A 205 -28.03 -1.28 -13.34
C SER A 205 -26.96 -0.22 -13.11
N ALA A 206 -25.71 -0.64 -12.86
CA ALA A 206 -24.54 0.23 -12.82
C ALA A 206 -23.61 -0.11 -14.00
N ALA A 207 -23.11 0.93 -14.67
CA ALA A 207 -22.12 0.80 -15.74
C ALA A 207 -20.72 1.22 -15.24
N TYR A 208 -19.71 0.60 -15.83
CA TYR A 208 -18.31 0.81 -15.48
C TYR A 208 -17.45 0.97 -16.73
N THR A 209 -16.36 1.72 -16.60
CA THR A 209 -15.35 1.86 -17.65
C THR A 209 -14.60 0.54 -17.90
N ASP A 210 -13.80 0.52 -18.96
CA ASP A 210 -12.78 -0.51 -19.14
C ASP A 210 -11.83 -0.61 -17.92
N PRO A 211 -11.25 -1.80 -17.66
CA PRO A 211 -10.27 -1.99 -16.60
C PRO A 211 -9.05 -1.07 -16.73
N ILE A 212 -8.63 -0.53 -15.61
CA ILE A 212 -7.38 0.21 -15.46
C ILE A 212 -6.35 -0.75 -14.87
N GLU A 213 -5.40 -1.15 -15.69
CA GLU A 213 -4.36 -2.11 -15.31
C GLU A 213 -3.14 -1.44 -14.67
N ARG A 214 -2.68 -1.99 -13.55
CA ARG A 214 -1.51 -1.50 -12.78
C ARG A 214 -0.72 -2.67 -12.17
N PRO A 215 -0.19 -3.59 -12.97
CA PRO A 215 0.49 -4.77 -12.45
C PRO A 215 1.65 -4.39 -11.49
N PRO A 216 1.87 -5.14 -10.40
CA PRO A 216 1.19 -6.39 -10.03
C PRO A 216 -0.11 -6.20 -9.24
N VAL A 217 -0.60 -4.96 -9.08
CA VAL A 217 -1.91 -4.72 -8.47
C VAL A 217 -2.99 -5.15 -9.46
N PRO A 218 -4.04 -5.88 -9.03
CA PRO A 218 -5.15 -6.22 -9.91
C PRO A 218 -5.80 -4.98 -10.52
N GLY A 219 -6.34 -5.13 -11.74
CA GLY A 219 -7.07 -4.07 -12.41
C GLY A 219 -8.32 -3.63 -11.63
N TYR A 220 -8.70 -2.35 -11.77
CA TYR A 220 -9.94 -1.81 -11.22
C TYR A 220 -10.67 -0.98 -12.27
N ARG A 221 -11.98 -0.76 -12.07
CA ARG A 221 -12.82 0.02 -12.97
C ARG A 221 -13.32 1.28 -12.29
N LYS A 222 -13.71 2.27 -13.09
CA LYS A 222 -14.41 3.46 -12.62
C LYS A 222 -15.90 3.34 -12.90
N ILE A 223 -16.72 4.02 -12.11
CA ILE A 223 -18.15 4.19 -12.41
C ILE A 223 -18.27 5.03 -13.68
N ASP A 224 -19.03 4.55 -14.66
CA ASP A 224 -19.43 5.33 -15.83
C ASP A 224 -20.83 5.90 -15.58
N ALA A 225 -20.88 7.12 -15.05
CA ALA A 225 -22.16 7.77 -14.70
C ALA A 225 -23.03 8.01 -15.94
N ASP A 226 -22.44 8.43 -17.05
CA ASP A 226 -23.21 8.76 -18.25
C ASP A 226 -23.80 7.50 -18.88
N GLN A 227 -23.03 6.41 -18.95
CA GLN A 227 -23.57 5.13 -19.41
C GLN A 227 -24.61 4.59 -18.42
N THR A 228 -24.37 4.70 -17.11
CA THR A 228 -25.34 4.27 -16.09
C THR A 228 -26.68 4.98 -16.26
N ILE A 229 -26.66 6.29 -16.55
CA ILE A 229 -27.87 7.08 -16.81
C ILE A 229 -28.55 6.65 -18.11
N ARG A 230 -27.78 6.47 -19.20
CA ARG A 230 -28.31 5.96 -20.47
C ARG A 230 -29.00 4.60 -20.31
N ASP A 231 -28.38 3.66 -19.60
CA ASP A 231 -28.89 2.30 -19.42
C ASP A 231 -30.19 2.23 -18.60
N ASN A 232 -30.47 3.25 -17.78
CA ASN A 232 -31.66 3.28 -16.93
C ASN A 232 -32.68 4.36 -17.33
N THR A 233 -32.43 5.08 -18.42
CA THR A 233 -33.34 6.12 -18.93
C THR A 233 -34.71 5.52 -19.24
N GLY A 234 -35.79 6.15 -18.75
CA GLY A 234 -37.17 5.68 -18.95
C GLY A 234 -37.59 4.54 -18.02
N ARG A 235 -36.72 4.04 -17.13
CA ARG A 235 -37.12 3.08 -16.09
C ARG A 235 -37.89 3.79 -14.98
N VAL A 236 -39.00 3.19 -14.56
CA VAL A 236 -39.88 3.77 -13.53
C VAL A 236 -39.08 4.12 -12.27
N GLY A 237 -39.17 5.38 -11.85
CA GLY A 237 -38.51 5.88 -10.64
C GLY A 237 -37.05 6.31 -10.82
N PHE A 238 -36.43 6.11 -11.98
CA PHE A 238 -35.03 6.49 -12.20
C PHE A 238 -34.82 8.01 -12.19
N ASP A 239 -35.81 8.80 -12.61
CA ASP A 239 -35.73 10.28 -12.63
C ASP A 239 -35.40 10.86 -11.24
N LYS A 240 -35.79 10.16 -10.16
CA LYS A 240 -35.50 10.54 -8.78
C LYS A 240 -34.09 10.14 -8.33
N VAL A 241 -33.43 9.26 -9.07
CA VAL A 241 -32.11 8.67 -8.79
C VAL A 241 -31.04 9.23 -9.71
N GLU A 242 -31.39 9.74 -10.89
CA GLU A 242 -30.44 10.29 -11.86
C GLU A 242 -29.50 11.33 -11.24
N GLN A 243 -30.05 12.33 -10.53
CA GLN A 243 -29.21 13.34 -9.88
C GLN A 243 -28.31 12.71 -8.83
N THR A 244 -28.76 11.64 -8.16
CA THR A 244 -27.94 10.88 -7.22
C THR A 244 -26.79 10.16 -7.91
N VAL A 245 -26.96 9.66 -9.14
CA VAL A 245 -25.86 9.06 -9.94
C VAL A 245 -24.82 10.11 -10.31
N ARG A 246 -25.27 11.28 -10.82
CA ARG A 246 -24.40 12.42 -11.14
C ARG A 246 -23.65 12.93 -9.90
N ASP A 247 -24.38 13.03 -8.80
CA ASP A 247 -23.87 13.43 -7.49
C ASP A 247 -22.97 12.37 -6.88
N TYR A 248 -23.15 11.08 -7.17
CA TYR A 248 -22.32 10.03 -6.58
C TYR A 248 -20.89 10.15 -7.10
N VAL A 249 -20.74 10.35 -8.41
CA VAL A 249 -19.42 10.53 -9.04
C VAL A 249 -18.79 11.89 -8.70
N THR A 250 -19.59 12.92 -8.40
CA THR A 250 -19.09 14.28 -8.09
C THR A 250 -18.92 14.57 -6.59
N LYS A 251 -19.84 14.11 -5.72
CA LYS A 251 -19.91 14.39 -4.27
C LYS A 251 -19.37 13.29 -3.36
N PHE A 252 -19.30 12.01 -3.76
CA PHE A 252 -18.59 11.01 -2.93
C PHE A 252 -17.07 11.28 -2.89
N ASN A 253 -16.61 12.28 -3.66
CA ASN A 253 -15.32 12.96 -3.58
C ASN A 253 -15.17 13.94 -2.38
N SER A 254 -15.95 13.83 -1.28
CA SER A 254 -15.75 14.69 -0.09
C SER A 254 -15.96 14.07 1.31
N ALA A 255 -16.08 12.74 1.49
CA ALA A 255 -16.34 12.13 2.81
C ALA A 255 -15.07 11.69 3.59
N GLY A 256 -14.74 12.31 4.74
CA GLY A 256 -13.42 12.31 5.43
C GLY A 256 -12.60 11.02 5.63
N GLN A 257 -13.15 9.81 5.50
CA GLN A 257 -12.36 8.56 5.53
C GLN A 257 -11.49 8.36 4.28
N SER A 258 -11.98 8.93 3.20
CA SER A 258 -11.36 8.92 1.92
C SER A 258 -10.18 9.86 1.75
N LEU A 259 -10.23 10.96 2.49
CA LEU A 259 -9.19 11.97 2.56
C LEU A 259 -7.87 11.31 2.99
N SER A 260 -7.92 10.43 4.00
CA SER A 260 -6.73 9.69 4.44
C SER A 260 -6.08 8.79 3.37
N HIS A 261 -6.87 8.18 2.49
CA HIS A 261 -6.36 7.38 1.36
C HIS A 261 -5.77 8.28 0.28
N PHE A 262 -6.47 9.37 -0.05
CA PHE A 262 -6.02 10.36 -1.01
C PHE A 262 -4.73 11.03 -0.55
N GLU A 263 -4.66 11.53 0.67
CA GLU A 263 -3.46 12.06 1.31
C GLU A 263 -2.34 11.04 1.31
N ALA A 264 -2.63 9.77 1.60
CA ALA A 264 -1.62 8.72 1.54
C ALA A 264 -1.08 8.50 0.12
N ILE A 265 -1.96 8.52 -0.89
CA ILE A 265 -1.58 8.42 -2.30
C ILE A 265 -0.74 9.64 -2.73
N VAL A 266 -1.20 10.85 -2.41
CA VAL A 266 -0.50 12.10 -2.72
C VAL A 266 0.86 12.16 -2.03
N LYS A 267 0.94 11.80 -0.75
CA LYS A 267 2.22 11.73 -0.01
C LYS A 267 3.14 10.67 -0.60
N THR A 268 2.63 9.51 -0.98
CA THR A 268 3.40 8.45 -1.66
C THR A 268 3.95 8.94 -3.00
N GLN A 269 3.14 9.65 -3.79
CA GLN A 269 3.55 10.22 -5.07
C GLN A 269 4.57 11.36 -4.88
N GLY A 270 4.29 12.29 -3.98
CA GLY A 270 5.21 13.39 -3.67
C GLY A 270 6.56 12.87 -3.18
N MET A 271 6.56 11.86 -2.31
CA MET A 271 7.79 11.20 -1.88
C MET A 271 8.50 10.50 -3.04
N HIS A 272 7.78 9.77 -3.90
CA HIS A 272 8.38 9.15 -5.08
C HIS A 272 9.05 10.19 -5.99
N ASP A 273 8.36 11.30 -6.26
CA ASP A 273 8.84 12.37 -7.15
C ASP A 273 10.03 13.10 -6.54
N HIS A 274 9.98 13.41 -5.23
CA HIS A 274 11.08 14.02 -4.49
C HIS A 274 12.32 13.11 -4.44
N LEU A 275 12.14 11.81 -4.18
CA LEU A 275 13.26 10.85 -4.22
C LEU A 275 13.84 10.71 -5.63
N ALA A 276 12.99 10.66 -6.66
CA ALA A 276 13.45 10.63 -8.04
C ALA A 276 14.21 11.91 -8.42
N GLU A 277 13.79 13.07 -7.90
CA GLU A 277 14.49 14.34 -8.08
C GLU A 277 15.82 14.38 -7.32
N ALA A 278 15.88 13.89 -6.08
CA ALA A 278 17.12 13.79 -5.31
C ALA A 278 18.19 12.94 -6.03
N CYS A 279 17.76 11.94 -6.81
CA CYS A 279 18.63 11.16 -7.70
C CYS A 279 18.92 11.83 -9.05
N ARG A 280 18.13 12.81 -9.51
CA ARG A 280 18.30 13.50 -10.81
C ARG A 280 19.00 14.85 -10.73
N ASN A 281 18.86 15.61 -9.65
CA ASN A 281 19.55 16.89 -9.44
C ASN A 281 21.02 16.66 -9.04
N ILE A 282 21.66 15.76 -9.79
CA ILE A 282 23.02 15.26 -9.67
C ILE A 282 23.70 15.54 -11.00
#